data_AF-A0A2M7J9S3-F1
#
_entry.id   AF-A0A2M7J9S3-F1
#
_cell.length_a   1.000
_cell.length_b   1.000
_cell.length_c   1.000
_cell.angle_alpha   90.00
_cell.angle_beta   90.00
_cell.angle_gamma   90.00
#
_symmetry.space_group_name_H-M   'P 1'
#
loop_
_entity.id
_entity.type
_entity.pdbx_description
1 polymer ?
#
loop_
_entity_poly.entity_id
_entity_poly.type
_entity_poly.pdbx_seq_one_letter_code
_entity_poly.pdbx_strand_id
1 'polypeptide(L)'
;MNRTKLSKERISQILGAKSREVIKVPFYYAPRFFDQVHEQLQRRLMSKGGRPSVAEWQIVRKTRYSTKTWQCLKHLATEWSRGGASISPAQIAAKIVDQAVSR
;
A
#
# COMPACT_ATOMS: atom_id res chain seq x y z
N MET A 1 -11.17 -25.47 -0.99
CA MET A 1 -11.99 -24.36 -1.52
C MET A 1 -11.45 -23.95 -2.89
N ASN A 2 -12.21 -24.19 -3.95
CA ASN A 2 -11.83 -23.79 -5.31
C ASN A 2 -11.81 -22.26 -5.42
N ARG A 3 -10.62 -21.69 -5.63
CA ARG A 3 -10.47 -20.28 -6.03
C ARG A 3 -10.90 -20.17 -7.50
N THR A 4 -12.16 -19.83 -7.74
CA THR A 4 -12.65 -19.48 -9.08
C THR A 4 -11.81 -18.32 -9.60
N LYS A 5 -11.02 -18.57 -10.65
CA LYS A 5 -10.27 -17.52 -11.36
C LYS A 5 -11.30 -16.50 -11.86
N LEU A 6 -11.25 -15.28 -11.33
CA LEU A 6 -12.06 -14.17 -11.83
C LEU A 6 -11.70 -13.92 -13.30
N SER A 7 -12.71 -13.91 -14.17
CA SER A 7 -12.50 -13.63 -15.59
C SER A 7 -12.06 -12.17 -15.78
N LYS A 8 -11.33 -11.91 -16.87
CA LYS A 8 -10.75 -10.59 -17.14
C LYS A 8 -11.85 -9.53 -17.31
N GLU A 9 -12.98 -9.93 -17.85
CA GLU A 9 -14.18 -9.13 -18.06
C GLU A 9 -14.78 -8.72 -16.72
N ARG A 10 -14.82 -9.65 -15.75
CA ARG A 10 -15.34 -9.38 -14.41
C ARG A 10 -14.46 -8.39 -13.65
N ILE A 11 -13.14 -8.47 -13.82
CA ILE A 11 -12.19 -7.51 -13.25
C ILE A 11 -12.43 -6.10 -13.82
N SER A 12 -12.58 -5.97 -15.14
CA SER A 12 -12.85 -4.67 -15.78
C SER A 12 -14.14 -4.03 -15.29
N GLN A 13 -15.19 -4.84 -15.11
CA GLN A 13 -16.50 -4.41 -14.64
C GLN A 13 -16.45 -3.94 -13.18
N ILE A 14 -15.75 -4.68 -12.30
CA ILE A 14 -15.56 -4.31 -10.89
C ILE A 14 -14.79 -3.00 -10.76
N LEU A 15 -13.78 -2.79 -11.61
CA LEU A 15 -12.91 -1.61 -11.56
C LEU A 15 -13.54 -0.35 -12.20
N GLY A 16 -14.71 -0.47 -12.84
CA GLY A 16 -15.35 0.66 -13.54
C GLY A 16 -14.49 1.22 -14.69
N ALA A 17 -13.63 0.39 -15.27
CA ALA A 17 -12.69 0.84 -16.29
C ALA A 17 -13.42 1.17 -17.60
N LYS A 18 -13.28 2.41 -18.07
CA LYS A 18 -13.88 2.88 -19.35
C LYS A 18 -13.15 2.36 -20.59
N SER A 19 -11.87 2.05 -20.46
CA SER A 19 -11.05 1.47 -21.53
C SER A 19 -10.00 0.53 -20.94
N ARG A 20 -9.53 -0.38 -21.78
CA ARG A 20 -8.45 -1.31 -21.46
C ARG A 20 -7.40 -1.22 -22.55
N GLU A 21 -6.19 -0.87 -22.15
CA GLU A 21 -5.02 -0.94 -23.03
C GLU A 21 -4.07 -2.03 -22.54
N VAL A 22 -3.62 -2.86 -23.47
CA VAL A 22 -2.58 -3.85 -23.19
C VAL A 22 -1.24 -3.19 -23.45
N ILE A 23 -0.55 -2.82 -22.38
CA ILE A 23 0.83 -2.35 -22.46
C ILE A 23 1.69 -3.54 -22.88
N LYS A 24 2.09 -3.57 -24.16
CA LYS A 24 3.11 -4.51 -24.64
C LYS A 24 4.43 -4.07 -24.06
N VAL A 25 4.87 -4.70 -22.98
CA VAL A 25 6.19 -4.44 -22.41
C VAL A 25 7.21 -4.99 -23.41
N PRO A 26 8.04 -4.14 -24.07
CA PRO A 26 9.07 -4.63 -24.97
C PRO A 26 10.03 -5.51 -24.16
N PHE A 27 10.44 -6.63 -24.75
CA PHE A 27 11.36 -7.60 -24.14
C PHE A 27 12.63 -6.86 -23.70
N TYR A 28 12.79 -6.66 -22.40
CA TYR A 28 13.85 -5.85 -21.83
C TYR A 28 15.06 -6.76 -21.58
N TYR A 29 16.23 -6.45 -22.14
CA TYR A 29 17.50 -6.99 -21.65
C TYR A 29 17.82 -6.32 -20.31
N ALA A 30 17.03 -6.63 -19.30
CA ALA A 30 17.26 -6.15 -17.96
C ALA A 30 18.57 -6.80 -17.46
N PRO A 31 19.49 -6.03 -16.87
CA PRO A 31 20.63 -6.62 -16.17
C PRO A 31 20.16 -7.74 -15.24
N ARG A 32 20.89 -8.87 -15.15
CA ARG A 32 20.47 -10.08 -14.42
C ARG A 32 19.96 -9.87 -12.99
N PHE A 33 20.35 -8.77 -12.33
CA PHE A 33 19.83 -8.43 -11.01
C PHE A 33 18.31 -8.12 -11.03
N PHE A 34 17.77 -7.64 -12.16
CA PHE A 34 16.34 -7.40 -12.30
C PHE A 34 15.52 -8.67 -12.31
N ASP A 35 16.04 -9.78 -12.86
CA ASP A 35 15.38 -11.09 -12.76
C ASP A 35 15.30 -11.54 -11.30
N GLN A 36 16.37 -11.33 -10.54
CA GLN A 36 16.39 -11.62 -9.10
C GLN A 36 15.39 -10.74 -8.33
N VAL A 37 15.31 -9.45 -8.66
CA VAL A 37 14.33 -8.52 -8.09
C VAL A 37 12.91 -8.93 -8.47
N HIS A 38 12.68 -9.33 -9.72
CA HIS A 38 11.39 -9.80 -10.21
C HIS A 38 10.92 -11.05 -9.46
N GLU A 39 11.79 -12.05 -9.31
CA GLU A 39 11.49 -13.25 -8.52
C GLU A 39 11.21 -12.92 -7.05
N GLN A 40 12.02 -12.03 -6.44
CA GLN A 40 11.80 -11.61 -5.06
C GLN A 40 10.46 -10.89 -4.91
N LEU A 41 10.10 -10.02 -5.85
CA LEU A 41 8.82 -9.31 -5.85
C LEU A 41 7.65 -10.28 -6.04
N GLN A 42 7.73 -11.22 -6.99
CA GLN A 42 6.68 -12.22 -7.17
C GLN A 42 6.47 -13.05 -5.91
N ARG A 43 7.55 -13.57 -5.29
CA ARG A 43 7.45 -14.35 -4.05
C ARG A 43 6.87 -13.54 -2.89
N ARG A 44 7.20 -12.25 -2.79
CA ARG A 44 6.77 -11.37 -1.69
C ARG A 44 5.38 -10.77 -1.88
N LEU A 45 4.95 -10.54 -3.11
CA LEU A 45 3.66 -9.93 -3.44
C LEU A 45 2.52 -10.96 -3.56
N MET A 46 2.83 -12.25 -3.63
CA MET A 46 1.83 -13.33 -3.56
C MET A 46 1.25 -13.47 -2.15
N SER A 47 0.30 -12.60 -1.84
CA SER A 47 -0.53 -12.69 -0.65
C SER A 47 -1.57 -13.82 -0.79
N LYS A 48 -1.70 -14.65 0.26
CA LYS A 48 -2.80 -15.63 0.40
C LYS A 48 -4.06 -15.03 1.05
N GLY A 49 -4.29 -13.72 0.99
CA GLY A 49 -5.55 -13.11 1.43
C GLY A 49 -5.45 -11.83 2.29
N GLY A 50 -4.26 -11.26 2.46
CA GLY A 50 -4.03 -9.98 3.18
C GLY A 50 -3.19 -8.97 2.39
N ARG A 51 -2.77 -7.87 3.04
CA ARG A 51 -1.75 -6.97 2.46
C ARG A 51 -0.44 -7.75 2.34
N PRO A 52 0.22 -7.82 1.17
CA PRO A 52 1.51 -8.47 1.07
C PRO A 52 2.50 -7.82 2.05
N SER A 53 2.90 -8.57 3.06
CA SER A 53 3.90 -8.17 4.05
C SER A 53 5.02 -9.20 4.02
N VAL A 54 6.26 -8.74 4.11
CA VAL A 54 7.43 -9.62 4.23
C VAL A 54 7.51 -10.02 5.71
N ALA A 55 7.29 -11.30 6.02
CA ALA A 55 7.23 -11.78 7.41
C ALA A 55 8.52 -11.52 8.21
N GLU A 56 9.66 -11.51 7.54
CA GLU A 56 10.98 -11.24 8.12
C GLU A 56 11.26 -9.74 8.29
N TRP A 57 10.44 -8.87 7.71
CA TRP A 57 10.62 -7.44 7.83
C TRP A 57 9.84 -6.94 9.03
N GLN A 58 10.58 -6.48 10.03
CA GLN A 58 9.98 -5.75 11.14
C GLN A 58 9.31 -4.50 10.58
N ILE A 59 8.00 -4.36 10.80
CA ILE A 59 7.30 -3.12 10.47
C ILE A 59 7.80 -2.06 11.45
N VAL A 60 8.80 -1.29 11.01
CA VAL A 60 9.32 -0.17 11.78
C VAL A 60 8.57 1.10 11.38
N ARG A 61 8.01 1.81 12.36
CA ARG A 61 7.48 3.16 12.14
C ARG A 61 8.64 4.07 11.74
N LYS A 62 8.66 4.51 10.48
CA LYS A 62 9.71 5.42 9.98
C LYS A 62 9.56 6.87 10.46
N THR A 63 8.40 7.23 11.01
CA THR A 63 8.19 8.53 11.65
C THR A 63 8.63 8.46 13.11
N ARG A 64 9.85 8.95 13.38
CA ARG A 64 10.39 9.11 14.74
C ARG A 64 9.75 10.32 15.41
N TYR A 65 8.53 10.15 15.90
CA TYR A 65 7.92 11.13 16.81
C TYR A 65 8.32 10.81 18.26
N SER A 66 8.46 11.85 19.08
CA SER A 66 8.56 11.67 20.53
C SER A 66 7.34 10.92 21.05
N THR A 67 7.47 10.19 22.16
CA THR A 67 6.35 9.47 22.79
C THR A 67 5.15 10.39 23.05
N LYS A 68 5.42 11.62 23.53
CA LYS A 68 4.40 12.65 23.78
C LYS A 68 3.68 13.04 22.49
N THR A 69 4.42 13.34 21.43
CA THR A 69 3.85 13.69 20.12
C THR A 69 3.02 12.54 19.56
N TRP A 70 3.50 11.30 19.69
CA TRP A 70 2.79 10.13 19.22
C TRP A 70 1.47 9.89 19.97
N GLN A 71 1.46 10.08 21.30
CA GLN A 71 0.24 10.00 22.10
C GLN A 71 -0.78 11.06 21.69
N CYS A 72 -0.34 12.29 21.41
CA CYS A 72 -1.20 13.36 20.91
C CYS A 72 -1.82 13.00 19.54
N LEU A 73 -1.00 12.54 18.59
CA LEU A 73 -1.49 12.08 17.28
C LEU A 73 -2.45 10.89 17.40
N LYS A 74 -2.21 9.99 18.36
CA LYS A 74 -3.11 8.87 18.65
C LYS A 74 -4.46 9.34 19.19
N HIS A 75 -4.46 10.31 20.08
CA HIS A 75 -5.68 10.90 20.61
C HIS A 75 -6.52 11.54 19.49
N LEU A 76 -5.91 12.40 18.68
CA LEU A 76 -6.56 13.03 17.52
C LEU A 76 -7.12 12.00 16.54
N ALA A 77 -6.35 10.95 16.24
CA ALA A 77 -6.79 9.86 15.37
C ALA A 77 -8.04 9.15 15.91
N THR A 78 -8.09 8.89 17.23
CA THR A 78 -9.26 8.28 17.86
C THR A 78 -10.47 9.21 17.81
N GLU A 79 -10.30 10.50 18.09
CA GLU A 79 -11.40 11.47 18.06
C GLU A 79 -11.97 11.64 16.67
N TRP A 80 -11.12 11.81 15.65
CA TRP A 80 -11.57 12.00 14.27
C TRP A 80 -12.12 10.72 13.65
N SER A 81 -11.74 9.55 14.19
CA SER A 81 -12.32 8.29 13.75
C SER A 81 -13.75 8.04 14.24
N ARG A 82 -14.26 8.84 15.19
CA ARG A 82 -15.64 8.69 15.70
C ARG A 82 -16.70 8.96 14.62
N GLY A 83 -16.36 9.67 13.55
CA GLY A 83 -17.24 9.91 12.41
C GLY A 83 -17.39 8.74 11.42
N GLY A 84 -16.89 7.55 11.77
CA GLY A 84 -16.98 6.34 10.94
C GLY A 84 -15.82 6.15 9.95
N ALA A 85 -14.96 7.16 9.77
CA ALA A 85 -13.74 7.04 8.98
C ALA A 85 -12.59 6.54 9.84
N SER A 86 -11.89 5.46 9.45
CA SER A 86 -10.70 5.02 10.18
C SER A 86 -9.49 5.90 9.83
N ILE A 87 -9.04 6.73 10.78
CA ILE A 87 -7.90 7.63 10.61
C ILE A 87 -6.76 7.15 11.50
N SER A 88 -5.57 7.02 10.92
CA SER A 88 -4.35 6.64 11.64
C SER A 88 -3.53 7.86 12.08
N PRO A 89 -2.77 7.75 13.19
CA PRO A 89 -1.88 8.83 13.64
C PRO A 89 -0.84 9.24 12.57
N ALA A 90 -0.43 8.29 11.73
CA ALA A 90 0.53 8.53 10.65
C ALA A 90 -0.06 9.39 9.51
N GLN A 91 -1.36 9.23 9.21
CA GLN A 91 -2.04 10.07 8.21
C GLN A 91 -2.16 11.52 8.69
N ILE A 92 -2.44 11.73 9.98
CA ILE A 92 -2.48 13.06 10.59
C ILE A 92 -1.09 13.72 10.51
N ALA A 93 -0.06 12.98 10.90
CA ALA A 93 1.34 13.41 10.79
C ALA A 93 1.72 13.83 9.36
N ALA A 94 1.40 13.00 8.36
CA ALA A 94 1.69 13.31 6.96
C ALA A 94 1.00 14.61 6.52
N LYS A 95 -0.29 14.79 6.89
CA LYS A 95 -1.05 15.99 6.53
C LYS A 95 -0.45 17.27 7.13
N ILE A 96 0.00 17.21 8.38
CA ILE A 96 0.65 18.34 9.06
C ILE A 96 1.96 18.71 8.33
N VAL A 97 2.76 17.72 7.95
CA VAL A 97 4.01 17.94 7.20
C VAL A 97 3.71 18.56 5.83
N ASP A 98 2.73 18.02 5.09
CA ASP A 98 2.32 18.56 3.79
C ASP A 98 1.90 20.03 3.90
N GLN A 99 1.14 20.38 4.93
CA GLN A 99 0.71 21.76 5.18
C GLN A 99 1.88 22.69 5.55
N ALA A 100 2.88 22.17 6.26
CA ALA A 100 4.05 22.94 6.66
C ALA A 100 5.01 23.20 5.49
N VAL A 101 5.14 22.24 4.57
CA VAL A 101 6.02 22.33 3.39
C VAL A 101 5.37 23.10 2.24
N SER A 102 4.04 23.15 2.18
CA SER A 102 3.30 23.92 1.17
C SER A 102 3.12 25.40 1.55
N ARG A 103 3.78 25.86 2.62
CA ARG A 103 3.90 27.27 3.01
C ARG A 103 5.25 27.81 2.55
#